data_AF-A0A2S7NTP3-F1
#
_entry.id   AF-A0A2S7NTP3-F1
#
_cell.length_a   1.000
_cell.length_b   1.000
_cell.length_c   1.000
_cell.angle_alpha   90.00
_cell.angle_beta   90.00
_cell.angle_gamma   90.00
#
_symmetry.space_group_name_H-M   'P 1'
#
loop_
_entity.id
_entity.type
_entity.pdbx_description
1 polymer ?
#
loop_
_entity_poly.entity_id
_entity_poly.type
_entity_poly.pdbx_seq_one_letter_code
_entity_poly.pdbx_strand_id
1 'polypeptide(L)'
;MDSVAKNPDLSFNVVVAPNLAAAVPDANYISALSDLNTYSNVRTLGYVYTSYGARNVTEIEAEISVYAGWAKSTPKIAVDGVFFDEAPSNTAYLPYLTTISNYAKSTLATGSRYVFLNPGVPVDASVYALADAVNIFEESWANYNETALRSVGANLLAKSTYAIHDFTVGIPRGPHCGKISAKK
;
A
#
# COMPACT_ATOMS: atom_id res chain seq x y z
N MET A 1 15.92 6.02 -6.53
CA MET A 1 16.38 4.79 -5.83
C MET A 1 17.36 5.06 -4.70
N ASP A 2 17.98 6.25 -4.61
CA ASP A 2 18.91 6.63 -3.54
C ASP A 2 18.46 6.30 -2.11
N SER A 3 17.22 6.62 -1.74
CA SER A 3 16.74 6.36 -0.38
C SER A 3 16.64 4.86 -0.06
N VAL A 4 16.22 4.05 -1.03
CA VAL A 4 16.14 2.59 -0.87
C VAL A 4 17.54 2.01 -0.67
N ALA A 5 18.48 2.38 -1.55
CA ALA A 5 19.85 1.87 -1.51
C ALA A 5 20.63 2.31 -0.25
N LYS A 6 20.37 3.53 0.24
CA LYS A 6 21.07 4.10 1.41
C LYS A 6 20.51 3.61 2.76
N ASN A 7 19.35 2.93 2.77
CA ASN A 7 18.69 2.49 4.00
C ASN A 7 18.27 1.01 3.90
N PRO A 8 19.24 0.08 3.81
CA PRO A 8 18.95 -1.35 3.61
C PRO A 8 18.16 -1.99 4.75
N ASP A 9 18.25 -1.43 5.97
CA ASP A 9 17.53 -1.92 7.15
C ASP A 9 16.07 -1.46 7.21
N LEU A 10 15.66 -0.54 6.33
CA LEU A 10 14.26 -0.11 6.21
C LEU A 10 13.56 -0.90 5.12
N SER A 11 12.34 -1.34 5.41
CA SER A 11 11.43 -1.93 4.43
C SER A 11 10.61 -0.85 3.73
N PHE A 12 10.54 -0.90 2.40
CA PHE A 12 9.79 0.03 1.57
C PHE A 12 8.64 -0.68 0.88
N ASN A 13 7.40 -0.30 1.17
CA ASN A 13 6.25 -0.65 0.34
C ASN A 13 6.08 0.46 -0.72
N VAL A 14 6.16 0.11 -2.00
CA VAL A 14 6.09 1.06 -3.12
C VAL A 14 4.85 0.77 -3.94
N VAL A 15 3.88 1.67 -3.91
CA VAL A 15 2.65 1.56 -4.70
C VAL A 15 2.94 1.98 -6.14
N VAL A 16 2.51 1.16 -7.11
CA VAL A 16 2.65 1.43 -8.55
C VAL A 16 1.29 1.45 -9.22
N ALA A 17 1.05 2.49 -10.02
CA ALA A 17 -0.25 2.74 -10.65
C ALA A 17 -0.10 3.10 -12.14
N PRO A 18 0.35 2.16 -13.00
CA PRO A 18 0.33 2.40 -14.45
C PRO A 18 -1.07 2.28 -15.02
N ASN A 19 -1.23 2.69 -16.28
CA ASN A 19 -2.41 2.34 -17.07
C ASN A 19 -2.42 0.84 -17.37
N LEU A 20 -3.49 0.14 -16.95
CA LEU A 20 -3.66 -1.31 -17.10
C LEU A 20 -4.44 -1.71 -18.37
N ALA A 21 -4.70 -0.79 -19.31
CA ALA A 21 -5.37 -1.10 -20.57
C ALA A 21 -4.57 -2.07 -21.47
N ALA A 22 -3.25 -2.14 -21.28
CA ALA A 22 -2.36 -3.10 -21.93
C ALA A 22 -1.93 -4.20 -20.96
N ALA A 23 -1.56 -5.37 -21.51
CA ALA A 23 -1.12 -6.52 -20.70
C ALA A 23 0.18 -6.27 -19.93
N VAL A 24 1.04 -5.36 -20.42
CA VAL A 24 2.26 -4.89 -19.77
C VAL A 24 2.30 -3.36 -19.84
N PRO A 25 2.91 -2.68 -18.86
CA PRO A 25 2.95 -1.22 -18.84
C PRO A 25 3.99 -0.69 -19.83
N ASP A 26 4.09 0.64 -19.97
CA ASP A 26 5.07 1.25 -20.87
C ASP A 26 6.53 1.01 -20.42
N ALA A 27 7.47 1.33 -21.31
CA ALA A 27 8.89 1.10 -21.09
C ALA A 27 9.46 1.82 -19.84
N ASN A 28 8.90 2.96 -19.43
CA ASN A 28 9.36 3.68 -18.24
C ASN A 28 8.98 2.91 -16.98
N TYR A 29 7.74 2.40 -16.90
CA TYR A 29 7.33 1.52 -15.80
C TYR A 29 8.14 0.23 -15.78
N ILE A 30 8.38 -0.39 -16.95
CA ILE A 30 9.19 -1.60 -17.02
C ILE A 30 10.60 -1.36 -16.48
N SER A 31 11.24 -0.26 -16.88
CA SER A 31 12.58 0.10 -16.40
C SER A 31 12.57 0.34 -14.88
N ALA A 32 11.66 1.18 -14.39
CA ALA A 32 11.61 1.56 -12.97
C ALA A 32 11.28 0.37 -12.05
N LEU A 33 10.33 -0.48 -12.45
CA LEU A 33 9.97 -1.70 -11.71
C LEU A 33 11.10 -2.72 -11.73
N SER A 34 11.76 -2.90 -12.89
CA SER A 34 12.91 -3.82 -12.99
C SER A 34 14.04 -3.41 -12.05
N ASP A 35 14.29 -2.10 -11.90
CA ASP A 35 15.29 -1.58 -10.97
C ASP A 35 14.85 -1.71 -9.50
N LEU A 36 13.61 -1.34 -9.18
CA LEU A 36 13.04 -1.45 -7.82
C LEU A 36 13.10 -2.89 -7.29
N ASN A 37 12.73 -3.85 -8.14
CA ASN A 37 12.66 -5.26 -7.77
C ASN A 37 14.05 -5.91 -7.62
N THR A 38 15.15 -5.19 -7.85
CA THR A 38 16.50 -5.67 -7.49
C THR A 38 16.82 -5.52 -6.00
N TYR A 39 16.06 -4.71 -5.27
CA TYR A 39 16.31 -4.40 -3.86
C TYR A 39 15.49 -5.33 -2.96
N SER A 40 16.16 -6.11 -2.12
CA SER A 40 15.49 -7.05 -1.19
C SER A 40 14.66 -6.38 -0.10
N ASN A 41 14.86 -5.08 0.12
CA ASN A 41 14.11 -4.28 1.09
C ASN A 41 12.95 -3.50 0.46
N VAL A 42 12.64 -3.76 -0.81
CA VAL A 42 11.48 -3.20 -1.52
C VAL A 42 10.41 -4.27 -1.68
N ARG A 43 9.16 -3.87 -1.48
CA ARG A 43 7.95 -4.60 -1.84
C ARG A 43 7.14 -3.71 -2.78
N THR A 44 6.92 -4.13 -4.02
CA THR A 44 6.07 -3.39 -4.96
C THR A 44 4.62 -3.82 -4.85
N LEU A 45 3.67 -2.87 -4.86
CA LEU A 45 2.24 -3.13 -4.71
C LEU A 45 1.47 -2.52 -5.89
N GLY A 46 0.70 -3.33 -6.62
CA GLY A 46 -0.18 -2.83 -7.66
C GLY A 46 -1.35 -2.02 -7.09
N TYR A 47 -1.58 -0.82 -7.59
CA TYR A 47 -2.71 0.03 -7.20
C TYR A 47 -4.02 -0.46 -7.82
N VAL A 48 -5.06 -0.55 -7.00
CA VAL A 48 -6.45 -0.82 -7.40
C VAL A 48 -7.37 0.01 -6.51
N TYR A 49 -8.20 0.90 -7.06
CA TYR A 49 -9.19 1.64 -6.26
C TYR A 49 -10.50 0.86 -6.14
N THR A 50 -11.24 1.08 -5.05
CA THR A 50 -12.50 0.35 -4.75
C THR A 50 -13.74 1.24 -4.66
N SER A 51 -13.57 2.57 -4.71
CA SER A 51 -14.66 3.55 -4.59
C SER A 51 -15.56 3.29 -3.38
N TYR A 52 -14.94 3.04 -2.21
CA TYR A 52 -15.63 2.78 -0.95
C TYR A 52 -16.63 1.62 -1.04
N GLY A 53 -16.29 0.60 -1.83
CA GLY A 53 -17.12 -0.60 -2.03
C GLY A 53 -18.18 -0.48 -3.13
N ALA A 54 -18.20 0.63 -3.88
CA ALA A 54 -19.12 0.81 -5.01
C ALA A 54 -18.60 0.21 -6.32
N ARG A 55 -17.28 0.05 -6.46
CA ARG A 55 -16.67 -0.47 -7.69
C ARG A 55 -16.96 -1.97 -7.84
N ASN A 56 -17.27 -2.41 -9.05
CA ASN A 56 -17.59 -3.80 -9.34
C ASN A 56 -16.40 -4.73 -9.02
N VAL A 57 -16.65 -5.78 -8.26
CA VAL A 57 -15.65 -6.79 -7.90
C VAL A 57 -14.99 -7.40 -9.14
N THR A 58 -15.74 -7.69 -10.21
CA THR A 58 -15.16 -8.32 -11.40
C THR A 58 -14.15 -7.43 -12.12
N GLU A 59 -14.32 -6.11 -12.05
CA GLU A 59 -13.35 -5.15 -12.61
C GLU A 59 -12.07 -5.12 -11.78
N ILE A 60 -12.21 -5.14 -10.45
CA ILE A 60 -11.08 -5.25 -9.52
C ILE A 60 -10.30 -6.55 -9.75
N GLU A 61 -11.00 -7.68 -9.86
CA GLU A 61 -10.39 -8.97 -10.14
C GLU A 61 -9.64 -8.99 -11.48
N ALA A 62 -10.16 -8.31 -12.49
CA ALA A 62 -9.49 -8.17 -13.78
C ALA A 62 -8.18 -7.38 -13.67
N GLU A 63 -8.14 -6.28 -12.92
CA GLU A 63 -6.89 -5.52 -12.70
C GLU A 63 -5.86 -6.32 -11.90
N ILE A 64 -6.29 -7.02 -10.86
CA ILE A 64 -5.43 -7.94 -10.10
C ILE A 64 -4.85 -9.03 -11.02
N SER A 65 -5.66 -9.55 -11.94
CA SER A 65 -5.21 -10.53 -12.93
C SER A 65 -4.16 -9.98 -13.89
N VAL A 66 -4.23 -8.70 -14.26
CA VAL A 66 -3.19 -8.04 -15.08
C VAL A 66 -1.87 -8.02 -14.33
N TYR A 67 -1.86 -7.56 -13.07
CA TYR A 67 -0.67 -7.57 -12.22
C TYR A 67 -0.09 -8.98 -12.04
N ALA A 68 -0.95 -9.98 -11.81
CA ALA A 68 -0.52 -11.38 -11.71
C ALA A 68 0.06 -11.92 -13.04
N GLY A 69 -0.43 -11.42 -14.17
CA GLY A 69 0.07 -11.74 -15.50
C GLY A 69 1.51 -11.28 -15.73
N TRP A 70 1.93 -10.17 -15.14
CA TRP A 70 3.29 -9.62 -15.29
C TRP A 70 4.37 -10.58 -14.80
N ALA A 71 4.11 -11.32 -13.70
CA ALA A 71 5.05 -12.32 -13.20
C ALA A 71 5.32 -13.45 -14.21
N LYS A 72 4.40 -13.69 -15.15
CA LYS A 72 4.53 -14.71 -16.20
C LYS A 72 5.18 -14.16 -17.46
N SER A 73 4.81 -12.94 -17.87
CA SER A 73 5.26 -12.35 -19.15
C SER A 73 6.58 -11.57 -19.03
N THR A 74 6.82 -10.92 -17.91
CA THR A 74 8.01 -10.08 -17.67
C THR A 74 8.36 -10.17 -16.18
N PRO A 75 8.97 -11.27 -15.70
CA PRO A 75 9.13 -11.55 -14.27
C PRO A 75 9.83 -10.45 -13.47
N LYS A 76 10.68 -9.65 -14.10
CA LYS A 76 11.38 -8.52 -13.46
C LYS A 76 10.47 -7.40 -12.97
N ILE A 77 9.25 -7.32 -13.48
CA ILE A 77 8.27 -6.28 -13.11
C ILE A 77 7.12 -6.83 -12.27
N ALA A 78 7.22 -8.07 -11.79
CA ALA A 78 6.21 -8.65 -10.91
C ALA A 78 5.98 -7.76 -9.67
N VAL A 79 4.73 -7.66 -9.24
CA VAL A 79 4.38 -7.02 -7.97
C VAL A 79 4.27 -8.06 -6.85
N ASP A 80 4.54 -7.64 -5.63
CA ASP A 80 4.50 -8.46 -4.42
C ASP A 80 3.15 -8.42 -3.68
N GLY A 81 2.19 -7.67 -4.22
CA GLY A 81 0.90 -7.48 -3.58
C GLY A 81 0.04 -6.44 -4.27
N VAL A 82 -1.08 -6.12 -3.63
CA VAL A 82 -2.05 -5.12 -4.10
C VAL A 82 -2.30 -4.11 -2.98
N PHE A 83 -2.33 -2.84 -3.38
CA PHE A 83 -2.79 -1.72 -2.57
C PHE A 83 -4.21 -1.37 -3.03
N PHE A 84 -5.19 -1.59 -2.16
CA PHE A 84 -6.57 -1.23 -2.39
C PHE A 84 -6.86 0.16 -1.85
N ASP A 85 -7.07 1.10 -2.76
CA ASP A 85 -7.39 2.48 -2.43
C ASP A 85 -8.89 2.69 -2.20
N GLU A 86 -9.22 3.76 -1.48
CA GLU A 86 -10.60 4.12 -1.13
C GLU A 86 -11.37 2.96 -0.49
N ALA A 87 -10.69 2.14 0.34
CA ALA A 87 -11.31 0.96 0.93
C ALA A 87 -12.47 1.37 1.87
N PRO A 88 -13.63 0.69 1.83
CA PRO A 88 -14.71 1.00 2.76
C PRO A 88 -14.30 0.72 4.21
N SER A 89 -14.65 1.63 5.11
CA SER A 89 -14.38 1.52 6.56
C SER A 89 -15.51 0.85 7.35
N ASN A 90 -16.72 0.78 6.77
CA ASN A 90 -17.90 0.22 7.41
C ASN A 90 -17.93 -1.31 7.31
N THR A 91 -18.22 -2.00 8.42
CA THR A 91 -18.29 -3.47 8.51
C THR A 91 -19.34 -4.11 7.61
N ALA A 92 -20.33 -3.36 7.13
CA ALA A 92 -21.28 -3.82 6.11
C ALA A 92 -20.58 -4.29 4.81
N TYR A 93 -19.37 -3.80 4.53
CA TYR A 93 -18.57 -4.16 3.35
C TYR A 93 -17.55 -5.28 3.61
N LEU A 94 -17.58 -5.94 4.78
CA LEU A 94 -16.69 -7.08 5.05
C LEU A 94 -16.78 -8.19 3.98
N PRO A 95 -17.95 -8.58 3.46
CA PRO A 95 -18.03 -9.56 2.37
C PRO A 95 -17.32 -9.09 1.09
N TYR A 96 -17.42 -7.79 0.78
CA TYR A 96 -16.76 -7.18 -0.37
C TYR A 96 -15.23 -7.21 -0.21
N LEU A 97 -14.73 -6.71 0.93
CA LEU A 97 -13.30 -6.70 1.25
C LEU A 97 -12.72 -8.13 1.33
N THR A 98 -13.48 -9.08 1.85
CA THR A 98 -13.09 -10.50 1.93
C THR A 98 -12.89 -11.06 0.53
N THR A 99 -13.84 -10.81 -0.38
CA THR A 99 -13.76 -11.31 -1.76
C THR A 99 -12.51 -10.80 -2.47
N ILE A 100 -12.29 -9.48 -2.50
CA ILE A 100 -11.14 -8.90 -3.22
C ILE A 100 -9.79 -9.28 -2.59
N SER A 101 -9.72 -9.36 -1.26
CA SER A 101 -8.49 -9.73 -0.55
C SER A 101 -8.13 -11.21 -0.78
N ASN A 102 -9.13 -12.10 -0.76
CA ASN A 102 -8.92 -13.51 -1.08
C ASN A 102 -8.56 -13.72 -2.55
N TYR A 103 -9.17 -12.95 -3.45
CA TYR A 103 -8.82 -13.01 -4.86
C TYR A 103 -7.36 -12.59 -5.09
N ALA A 104 -6.91 -11.48 -4.50
CA ALA A 104 -5.50 -11.07 -4.57
C ALA A 104 -4.56 -12.15 -4.02
N LYS A 105 -4.86 -12.70 -2.84
CA LYS A 105 -4.05 -13.74 -2.20
C LYS A 105 -4.01 -15.06 -2.96
N SER A 106 -5.06 -15.40 -3.71
CA SER A 106 -5.12 -16.65 -4.49
C SER A 106 -4.56 -16.51 -5.90
N THR A 107 -4.63 -15.31 -6.49
CA THR A 107 -4.23 -15.06 -7.87
C THR A 107 -2.75 -14.70 -8.00
N LEU A 108 -2.19 -13.97 -7.03
CA LEU A 108 -0.78 -13.60 -7.06
C LEU A 108 0.14 -14.78 -6.67
N ALA A 109 1.38 -14.73 -7.17
CA ALA A 109 2.39 -15.76 -6.93
C ALA A 109 2.64 -15.97 -5.43
N THR A 110 2.98 -17.20 -5.03
CA THR A 110 3.38 -17.51 -3.65
C THR A 110 4.57 -16.63 -3.23
N GLY A 111 4.45 -15.95 -2.08
CA GLY A 111 5.42 -14.95 -1.62
C GLY A 111 5.09 -13.51 -2.00
N SER A 112 4.19 -13.32 -2.98
CA SER A 112 3.79 -12.02 -3.53
C SER A 112 2.30 -11.73 -3.28
N ARG A 113 1.83 -11.96 -2.04
CA ARG A 113 0.40 -11.94 -1.68
C ARG A 113 0.03 -10.86 -0.67
N TYR A 114 0.83 -9.79 -0.62
CA TYR A 114 0.62 -8.72 0.35
C TYR A 114 -0.64 -7.93 0.02
N VAL A 115 -1.53 -7.77 0.98
CA VAL A 115 -2.76 -6.97 0.84
C VAL A 115 -2.64 -5.73 1.72
N PHE A 116 -2.70 -4.56 1.11
CA PHE A 116 -2.74 -3.29 1.81
C PHE A 116 -4.11 -2.65 1.57
N LEU A 117 -4.86 -2.34 2.63
CA LEU A 117 -6.13 -1.61 2.53
C LEU A 117 -5.94 -0.15 2.95
N ASN A 118 -6.42 0.78 2.12
CA ASN A 118 -6.41 2.20 2.44
C ASN A 118 -7.83 2.76 2.62
N PRO A 119 -8.40 2.69 3.84
CA PRO A 119 -9.62 3.42 4.18
C PRO A 119 -9.36 4.88 4.58
N GLY A 120 -8.12 5.25 4.92
CA GLY A 120 -7.76 6.60 5.41
C GLY A 120 -8.29 6.94 6.81
N VAL A 121 -8.99 6.01 7.47
CA VAL A 121 -9.63 6.19 8.79
C VAL A 121 -9.56 4.90 9.62
N PRO A 122 -9.72 4.98 10.96
CA PRO A 122 -9.81 3.78 11.78
C PRO A 122 -10.96 2.86 11.35
N VAL A 123 -10.71 1.56 11.39
CA VAL A 123 -11.67 0.51 11.00
C VAL A 123 -11.85 -0.52 12.11
N ASP A 124 -12.92 -1.29 12.01
CA ASP A 124 -13.16 -2.43 12.90
C ASP A 124 -12.03 -3.47 12.83
N ALA A 125 -11.78 -4.14 13.96
CA ALA A 125 -10.74 -5.16 14.09
C ALA A 125 -10.88 -6.30 13.07
N SER A 126 -12.09 -6.62 12.62
CA SER A 126 -12.35 -7.64 11.61
C SER A 126 -11.68 -7.35 10.25
N VAL A 127 -11.49 -6.09 9.89
CA VAL A 127 -10.83 -5.69 8.62
C VAL A 127 -9.35 -6.10 8.63
N TYR A 128 -8.69 -6.08 9.79
CA TYR A 128 -7.28 -6.44 9.92
C TYR A 128 -7.00 -7.93 9.67
N ALA A 129 -8.02 -8.80 9.72
CA ALA A 129 -7.87 -10.20 9.33
C ALA A 129 -7.74 -10.38 7.81
N LEU A 130 -8.20 -9.40 7.03
CA LEU A 130 -8.25 -9.47 5.57
C LEU A 130 -6.96 -8.96 4.91
N ALA A 131 -6.24 -8.05 5.58
CA ALA A 131 -5.08 -7.34 5.05
C ALA A 131 -3.79 -7.61 5.84
N ASP A 132 -2.64 -7.34 5.24
CA ASP A 132 -1.33 -7.33 5.91
C ASP A 132 -1.01 -5.95 6.50
N ALA A 133 -1.49 -4.88 5.87
CA ALA A 133 -1.47 -3.52 6.40
C ALA A 133 -2.79 -2.78 6.15
N VAL A 134 -3.12 -1.84 7.04
CA VAL A 134 -4.29 -0.96 6.93
C VAL A 134 -3.85 0.48 7.17
N ASN A 135 -4.12 1.39 6.24
CA ASN A 135 -3.90 2.82 6.46
C ASN A 135 -5.10 3.44 7.17
N ILE A 136 -4.90 3.80 8.43
CA ILE A 136 -5.98 4.25 9.33
C ILE A 136 -6.03 5.76 9.51
N PHE A 137 -5.21 6.48 8.76
CA PHE A 137 -5.15 7.92 8.77
C PHE A 137 -4.56 8.40 7.45
N GLU A 138 -5.27 9.27 6.74
CA GLU A 138 -4.76 9.96 5.56
C GLU A 138 -5.23 11.40 5.55
N GLU A 139 -4.37 12.31 5.98
CA GLU A 139 -4.71 13.73 6.10
C GLU A 139 -3.47 14.63 6.15
N SER A 140 -3.69 15.93 6.02
CA SER A 140 -2.62 16.93 6.11
C SER A 140 -1.97 16.97 7.51
N TRP A 141 -0.72 17.42 7.59
CA TRP A 141 -0.02 17.66 8.85
C TRP A 141 -0.77 18.62 9.78
N ALA A 142 -1.47 19.60 9.22
CA ALA A 142 -2.28 20.55 9.99
C ALA A 142 -3.45 19.85 10.74
N ASN A 143 -3.95 18.74 10.18
CA ASN A 143 -5.02 17.94 10.77
C ASN A 143 -4.49 16.73 11.57
N TYR A 144 -3.18 16.47 11.53
CA TYR A 144 -2.58 15.35 12.22
C TYR A 144 -2.77 15.45 13.74
N ASN A 145 -3.28 14.37 14.32
CA ASN A 145 -3.32 14.14 15.75
C ASN A 145 -3.24 12.63 16.04
N GLU A 146 -2.96 12.27 17.28
CA GLU A 146 -2.77 10.86 17.67
C GLU A 146 -4.08 10.12 18.00
N THR A 147 -5.26 10.68 17.67
CA THR A 147 -6.54 10.07 18.06
C THR A 147 -6.72 8.68 17.45
N ALA A 148 -6.39 8.52 16.15
CA ALA A 148 -6.42 7.23 15.48
C ALA A 148 -5.50 6.21 16.17
N LEU A 149 -4.27 6.62 16.54
CA LEU A 149 -3.29 5.75 17.24
C LEU A 149 -3.85 5.26 18.57
N ARG A 150 -4.46 6.17 19.33
CA ARG A 150 -4.97 5.88 20.68
C ARG A 150 -6.26 5.06 20.66
N SER A 151 -6.96 5.02 19.52
CA SER A 151 -8.21 4.28 19.36
C SER A 151 -8.00 2.80 19.02
N VAL A 152 -6.78 2.40 18.65
CA VAL A 152 -6.46 1.06 18.15
C VAL A 152 -5.60 0.30 19.17
N GLY A 153 -5.93 -0.96 19.46
CA GLY A 153 -5.14 -1.80 20.36
C GLY A 153 -3.75 -2.12 19.80
N ALA A 154 -2.76 -2.35 20.68
CA ALA A 154 -1.35 -2.56 20.31
C ALA A 154 -1.11 -3.62 19.22
N ASN A 155 -1.85 -4.72 19.23
CA ASN A 155 -1.71 -5.78 18.21
C ASN A 155 -2.14 -5.31 16.81
N LEU A 156 -3.16 -4.46 16.73
CA LEU A 156 -3.66 -3.91 15.47
C LEU A 156 -2.77 -2.76 14.99
N LEU A 157 -2.24 -1.96 15.92
CA LEU A 157 -1.28 -0.88 15.62
C LEU A 157 -0.05 -1.37 14.85
N ALA A 158 0.42 -2.59 15.11
CA ALA A 158 1.54 -3.20 14.37
C ALA A 158 1.25 -3.41 12.87
N LYS A 159 -0.02 -3.43 12.47
CA LYS A 159 -0.49 -3.53 11.08
C LYS A 159 -1.05 -2.21 10.55
N SER A 160 -1.09 -1.17 11.38
CA SER A 160 -1.61 0.14 11.02
C SER A 160 -0.54 1.00 10.37
N THR A 161 -0.95 1.81 9.41
CA THR A 161 -0.10 2.81 8.74
C THR A 161 -0.78 4.18 8.75
N TYR A 162 0.02 5.20 8.48
CA TYR A 162 -0.37 6.61 8.45
C TYR A 162 0.18 7.25 7.18
N ALA A 163 -0.67 7.90 6.42
CA ALA A 163 -0.30 8.82 5.36
C ALA A 163 -0.50 10.25 5.89
N ILE A 164 0.60 10.99 6.03
CA ILE A 164 0.55 12.39 6.45
C ILE A 164 1.22 13.22 5.36
N HIS A 165 0.54 14.23 4.86
CA HIS A 165 1.04 15.09 3.78
C HIS A 165 1.04 16.57 4.18
N ASP A 166 1.44 17.45 3.25
CA ASP A 166 1.45 18.92 3.45
C ASP A 166 2.23 19.40 4.68
N PHE A 167 3.39 18.79 4.94
CA PHE A 167 4.28 19.27 6.00
C PHE A 167 4.68 20.73 5.76
N THR A 168 4.39 21.59 6.74
CA THR A 168 4.86 22.97 6.71
C THR A 168 6.34 23.02 7.08
N VAL A 169 7.10 23.84 6.37
CA VAL A 169 8.54 24.01 6.61
C VAL A 169 8.71 24.69 7.98
N GLY A 170 9.22 23.97 8.98
CA GLY A 170 9.51 24.56 10.30
C GLY A 170 9.21 23.72 11.54
N ILE A 171 9.06 22.39 11.46
CA ILE A 171 8.85 21.53 12.63
C ILE A 171 9.90 21.84 13.72
N PRO A 172 9.51 22.32 14.91
CA PRO A 172 10.41 22.34 16.06
C PRO A 172 10.77 20.88 16.35
N ARG A 173 12.06 20.57 16.39
CA ARG A 173 12.54 19.22 16.75
C ARG A 173 11.99 18.88 18.14
N GLY A 174 10.91 18.10 18.20
CA GLY A 174 10.43 17.50 19.42
C GLY A 174 11.47 16.52 19.98
N PRO A 175 11.42 16.20 21.29
CA PRO A 175 12.45 15.42 21.99
C PRO A 175 12.64 13.99 21.47
N HIS A 176 11.80 13.52 20.55
CA HIS A 176 11.86 12.18 19.95
C HIS A 176 12.40 12.16 18.51
N CYS A 177 12.78 13.29 17.92
CA CYS A 177 13.31 13.31 16.55
C CYS A 177 14.85 13.28 16.56
N GLY A 178 15.40 12.10 16.25
CA GLY A 178 16.81 11.92 15.95
C GLY A 178 17.29 12.88 14.85
N LYS A 179 18.50 13.39 15.01
CA LYS A 179 19.12 14.41 14.14
C LYS A 179 19.15 13.96 12.68
N ILE A 180 18.38 14.62 11.82
CA ILE A 180 18.66 14.66 10.39
C ILE A 180 19.17 16.06 10.06
N SER A 181 20.45 16.14 9.72
CA SER A 181 21.11 17.34 9.21
C SER A 181 21.12 17.27 7.69
N ALA A 182 20.30 18.08 7.03
CA ALA A 182 20.50 18.37 5.61
C ALA A 182 21.66 19.36 5.47
N LYS A 183 22.77 18.94 4.87
CA LYS A 183 23.76 19.88 4.31
C LYS A 183 23.34 20.20 2.88
N LYS A 184 23.40 21.49 2.56
CA LYS A 184 23.23 22.08 1.23
C LYS A 184 24.15 21.46 0.20
#